data_AF-A0A6P0WRD2-F1
#
_entry.id   AF-A0A6P0WRD2-F1
#
_cell.length_a   1.000
_cell.length_b   1.000
_cell.length_c   1.000
_cell.angle_alpha   90.00
_cell.angle_beta   90.00
_cell.angle_gamma   90.00
#
_symmetry.space_group_name_H-M   'P 1'
#
loop_
_entity.id
_entity.type
_entity.pdbx_description
1 polymer ?
#
loop_
_entity_poly.entity_id
_entity_poly.type
_entity_poly.pdbx_seq_one_letter_code
_entity_poly.pdbx_strand_id
1 'polypeptide(L)'
;MNQEAYDQLFTRIETLVLHHSPSGVEGEVDQYLLSRLQELGVEAWQDHSGNIIAKIPGKQAGAIAVTAHKDEIGGIVKTVGSEGRLEVRQLGGAFPWVYGEGVVDLLGDQQTISGILSFGSRHVSHESPQKAQQENQPVMWKDVWIETKCTDEELAAAGIRPGTRMVVGKHRKRPIRLKDYIASYTLDNKASVAILLALAEQLKAPVVDTYLVASAKEEVGAIGALYFTQNQPLDALIALEICPLSSEYPIQDG
;
A
#
# COMPACT_ATOMS: atom_id res chain seq x y z
N MET A 1 13.62 0.79 -23.76
CA MET A 1 12.22 1.27 -23.79
C MET A 1 12.19 2.62 -24.48
N ASN A 2 11.14 2.95 -25.23
CA ASN A 2 10.96 4.33 -25.69
C ASN A 2 10.53 5.21 -24.51
N GLN A 3 10.80 6.52 -24.58
CA GLN A 3 10.47 7.49 -23.53
C GLN A 3 8.98 7.42 -23.13
N GLU A 4 8.11 7.18 -24.11
CA GLU A 4 6.67 7.08 -23.94
C GLU A 4 6.27 5.92 -23.00
N ALA A 5 6.85 4.73 -23.14
CA ALA A 5 6.56 3.60 -22.27
C ALA A 5 6.97 3.88 -20.81
N TYR A 6 8.10 4.56 -20.60
CA TYR A 6 8.54 4.97 -19.27
C TYR A 6 7.55 5.99 -18.66
N ASP A 7 7.08 6.94 -19.46
CA ASP A 7 6.12 7.94 -19.01
C ASP A 7 4.75 7.34 -18.67
N GLN A 8 4.30 6.37 -19.47
CA GLN A 8 3.10 5.59 -19.18
C GLN A 8 3.23 4.79 -17.88
N LEU A 9 4.36 4.11 -17.67
CA LEU A 9 4.61 3.36 -16.44
C LEU A 9 4.64 4.28 -15.21
N PHE A 10 5.34 5.41 -15.28
CA PHE A 10 5.35 6.41 -14.22
C PHE A 10 3.93 6.92 -13.90
N THR A 11 3.12 7.19 -14.91
CA THR A 11 1.74 7.67 -14.73
C THR A 11 0.86 6.61 -14.05
N ARG A 12 1.05 5.32 -14.41
CA ARG A 12 0.38 4.20 -13.74
C ARG A 12 0.79 4.10 -12.28
N ILE A 13 2.09 4.20 -12.00
CA ILE A 13 2.63 4.20 -10.64
C ILE A 13 2.05 5.38 -9.84
N GLU A 14 2.11 6.60 -10.36
CA GLU A 14 1.52 7.79 -9.72
C GLU A 14 0.05 7.58 -9.38
N THR A 15 -0.72 7.04 -10.32
CA THR A 15 -2.13 6.72 -10.08
C THR A 15 -2.27 5.72 -8.93
N LEU A 16 -1.54 4.61 -8.98
CA LEU A 16 -1.64 3.51 -8.01
C LEU A 16 -1.20 3.89 -6.59
N VAL A 17 -0.11 4.64 -6.43
CA VAL A 17 0.36 5.07 -5.10
C VAL A 17 -0.58 6.11 -4.48
N LEU A 18 -1.30 6.89 -5.29
CA LEU A 18 -2.28 7.86 -4.79
C LEU A 18 -3.60 7.22 -4.32
N HIS A 19 -3.85 5.95 -4.62
CA HIS A 19 -4.99 5.21 -4.05
C HIS A 19 -4.57 4.62 -2.71
N HIS A 20 -5.25 5.01 -1.62
CA HIS A 20 -5.02 4.41 -0.33
C HIS A 20 -5.49 2.96 -0.31
N SER A 21 -4.67 2.10 0.27
CA SER A 21 -4.99 0.67 0.31
C SER A 21 -4.29 -0.04 1.47
N PRO A 22 -4.35 0.46 2.70
CA PRO A 22 -3.73 -0.22 3.81
C PRO A 22 -4.32 -1.63 3.96
N SER A 23 -3.55 -2.60 4.43
CA SER A 23 -4.02 -3.99 4.54
C SER A 23 -5.37 -4.10 5.27
N GLY A 24 -6.34 -4.72 4.60
CA GLY A 24 -7.72 -4.88 5.05
C GLY A 24 -8.68 -3.71 4.72
N VAL A 25 -8.19 -2.64 4.07
CA VAL A 25 -9.00 -1.52 3.55
C VAL A 25 -8.50 -1.15 2.14
N GLU A 26 -8.53 -2.11 1.22
CA GLU A 26 -8.01 -1.97 -0.14
C GLU A 26 -9.04 -1.44 -1.17
N GLY A 27 -10.24 -1.07 -0.72
CA GLY A 27 -11.38 -0.76 -1.60
C GLY A 27 -11.13 0.34 -2.64
N GLU A 28 -10.33 1.37 -2.31
CA GLU A 28 -10.03 2.46 -3.25
C GLU A 28 -9.27 1.94 -4.48
N VAL A 29 -8.21 1.15 -4.26
CA VAL A 29 -7.43 0.56 -5.37
C VAL A 29 -8.21 -0.55 -6.07
N ASP A 30 -9.06 -1.29 -5.36
CA ASP A 30 -9.88 -2.35 -5.94
C ASP A 30 -10.82 -1.84 -7.02
N GLN A 31 -11.53 -0.75 -6.72
CA GLN A 31 -12.43 -0.10 -7.66
C GLN A 31 -11.67 0.38 -8.90
N TYR A 32 -10.50 0.98 -8.71
CA TYR A 32 -9.64 1.42 -9.82
C TYR A 32 -9.20 0.26 -10.70
N LEU A 33 -8.69 -0.83 -10.11
CA LEU A 33 -8.19 -1.99 -10.85
C LEU A 33 -9.30 -2.67 -11.65
N LEU A 34 -10.47 -2.90 -11.04
CA LEU A 34 -11.61 -3.50 -11.73
C LEU A 34 -12.09 -2.63 -12.90
N SER A 35 -12.23 -1.31 -12.69
CA SER A 35 -12.60 -0.38 -13.76
C SER A 35 -11.57 -0.41 -14.90
N ARG A 36 -10.28 -0.39 -14.57
CA ARG A 36 -9.23 -0.37 -15.58
C ARG A 36 -9.16 -1.68 -16.37
N LEU A 37 -9.33 -2.82 -15.72
CA LEU A 37 -9.35 -4.12 -16.39
C LEU A 37 -10.58 -4.27 -17.29
N GLN A 38 -11.72 -3.75 -16.86
CA GLN A 38 -12.94 -3.69 -17.68
C GLN A 38 -12.74 -2.83 -18.93
N GLU A 39 -12.12 -1.65 -18.80
CA GLU A 39 -11.77 -0.78 -19.95
C GLU A 39 -10.83 -1.49 -20.95
N LEU A 40 -9.95 -2.35 -20.46
CA LEU A 40 -9.06 -3.17 -21.29
C LEU A 40 -9.76 -4.39 -21.91
N GLY A 41 -11.04 -4.63 -21.59
CA GLY A 41 -11.80 -5.79 -22.04
C GLY A 41 -11.28 -7.11 -21.47
N VAL A 42 -10.63 -7.08 -20.30
CA VAL A 42 -10.08 -8.26 -19.62
C VAL A 42 -11.08 -8.76 -18.59
N GLU A 43 -11.35 -10.07 -18.59
CA GLU A 43 -12.17 -10.71 -17.56
C GLU A 43 -11.51 -10.55 -16.20
N ALA A 44 -12.18 -9.90 -15.26
CA ALA A 44 -11.67 -9.67 -13.92
C ALA A 44 -12.76 -9.72 -12.85
N TRP A 45 -12.39 -10.17 -11.65
CA TRP A 45 -13.28 -10.24 -10.49
C TRP A 45 -12.50 -10.05 -9.19
N GLN A 46 -13.24 -9.83 -8.11
CA GLN A 46 -12.71 -9.87 -6.75
C GLN A 46 -13.05 -11.22 -6.09
N ASP A 47 -12.07 -11.88 -5.47
CA ASP A 47 -12.34 -13.10 -4.70
C ASP A 47 -12.74 -12.82 -3.24
N HIS A 48 -13.08 -13.87 -2.49
CA HIS A 48 -13.51 -13.76 -1.09
C HIS A 48 -12.39 -13.31 -0.14
N SER A 49 -11.11 -13.42 -0.53
CA SER A 49 -9.98 -12.86 0.22
C SER A 49 -9.69 -11.42 -0.19
N GLY A 50 -10.48 -10.87 -1.12
CA GLY A 50 -10.37 -9.51 -1.58
C GLY A 50 -9.32 -9.32 -2.66
N ASN A 51 -8.71 -10.35 -3.24
CA ASN A 51 -7.78 -10.20 -4.37
C ASN A 51 -8.50 -9.65 -5.60
N ILE A 52 -7.85 -8.80 -6.41
CA ILE A 52 -8.35 -8.52 -7.77
C ILE A 52 -7.62 -9.45 -8.73
N ILE A 53 -8.38 -10.25 -9.47
CA ILE A 53 -7.86 -11.28 -10.36
C ILE A 53 -8.31 -10.95 -11.77
N ALA A 54 -7.37 -10.88 -12.69
CA ALA A 54 -7.63 -10.83 -14.12
C ALA A 54 -7.23 -12.15 -14.77
N LYS A 55 -8.10 -12.70 -15.62
CA LYS A 55 -7.82 -13.92 -16.38
C LYS A 55 -7.60 -13.59 -17.85
N ILE A 56 -6.49 -14.08 -18.40
CA ILE A 56 -6.20 -14.02 -19.83
C ILE A 56 -6.22 -15.47 -20.36
N PRO A 57 -7.25 -15.85 -21.14
CA PRO A 57 -7.40 -17.22 -21.62
C PRO A 57 -6.24 -17.68 -22.51
N GLY A 58 -5.72 -18.86 -22.20
CA GLY A 58 -4.70 -19.53 -22.98
C GLY A 58 -5.26 -20.31 -24.18
N LYS A 59 -4.35 -20.88 -24.97
CA LYS A 59 -4.70 -21.77 -26.11
C LYS A 59 -4.67 -23.25 -25.74
N GLN A 60 -4.05 -23.60 -24.62
CA GLN A 60 -3.82 -24.96 -24.15
C GLN A 60 -4.26 -25.10 -22.69
N ALA A 61 -4.44 -26.35 -22.24
CA ALA A 61 -4.70 -26.64 -20.84
C ALA A 61 -3.49 -26.32 -19.96
N GLY A 62 -3.76 -25.95 -18.71
CA GLY A 62 -2.75 -25.48 -17.75
C GLY A 62 -3.02 -24.04 -17.33
N ALA A 63 -2.38 -23.62 -16.25
CA ALA A 63 -2.55 -22.28 -15.70
C ALA A 63 -1.30 -21.82 -14.96
N ILE A 64 -0.95 -20.55 -15.14
CA ILE A 64 0.07 -19.87 -14.32
C ILE A 64 -0.51 -18.61 -13.68
N ALA A 65 0.11 -18.17 -12.60
CA ALA A 65 -0.22 -16.90 -11.96
C ALA A 65 0.98 -15.96 -11.91
N VAL A 66 0.75 -14.67 -12.13
CA VAL A 66 1.69 -13.59 -11.85
C VAL A 66 1.06 -12.71 -10.78
N THR A 67 1.70 -12.59 -9.62
CA THR A 67 1.14 -11.90 -8.46
C THR A 67 1.93 -10.64 -8.13
N ALA A 68 1.25 -9.61 -7.65
CA ALA A 68 1.82 -8.44 -7.00
C ALA A 68 0.84 -7.98 -5.92
N HIS A 69 1.31 -7.52 -4.77
CA HIS A 69 0.37 -7.06 -3.74
C HIS A 69 -0.05 -5.61 -3.95
N LYS A 70 -1.32 -5.33 -3.68
CA LYS A 70 -1.89 -3.99 -3.82
C LYS A 70 -2.03 -3.28 -2.50
N ASP A 71 -1.95 -3.99 -1.38
CA ASP A 71 -2.00 -3.38 -0.07
C ASP A 71 -0.71 -2.64 0.25
N GLU A 72 -0.78 -1.76 1.25
CA GLU A 72 0.36 -0.99 1.73
C GLU A 72 0.44 -1.03 3.26
N ILE A 73 1.66 -0.87 3.79
CA ILE A 73 1.88 -0.65 5.21
C ILE A 73 1.29 0.68 5.71
N GLY A 74 1.09 0.77 7.03
CA GLY A 74 0.51 1.98 7.63
C GLY A 74 0.51 1.95 9.16
N GLY A 75 -0.50 2.58 9.74
CA GLY A 75 -0.84 2.44 11.14
C GLY A 75 -2.29 2.03 11.33
N ILE A 76 -2.61 1.65 12.57
CA ILE A 76 -3.97 1.35 13.00
C ILE A 76 -4.27 2.11 14.28
N VAL A 77 -5.39 2.83 14.32
CA VAL A 77 -5.85 3.55 15.51
C VAL A 77 -6.10 2.53 16.61
N LYS A 78 -5.41 2.71 17.73
CA LYS A 78 -5.61 1.91 18.94
C LYS A 78 -6.64 2.57 19.85
N THR A 79 -6.55 3.89 20.00
CA THR A 79 -7.38 4.66 20.93
C THR A 79 -7.67 6.03 20.35
N VAL A 80 -8.93 6.43 20.39
CA VAL A 80 -9.36 7.82 20.17
C VAL A 80 -9.35 8.48 21.54
N GLY A 81 -8.40 9.41 21.74
CA GLY A 81 -8.31 10.22 22.94
C GLY A 81 -9.10 11.52 22.81
N SER A 82 -8.99 12.38 23.80
CA SER A 82 -9.65 13.69 23.81
C SER A 82 -8.99 14.69 22.87
N GLU A 83 -9.74 15.72 22.47
CA GLU A 83 -9.25 16.88 21.72
C GLU A 83 -8.62 16.53 20.35
N GLY A 84 -9.14 15.48 19.70
CA GLY A 84 -8.67 15.08 18.38
C GLY A 84 -7.30 14.40 18.40
N ARG A 85 -6.88 13.85 19.55
CA ARG A 85 -5.63 13.10 19.68
C ARG A 85 -5.86 11.60 19.54
N LEU A 86 -5.13 10.92 18.66
CA LEU A 86 -5.26 9.48 18.45
C LEU A 86 -3.95 8.74 18.68
N GLU A 87 -4.03 7.64 19.43
CA GLU A 87 -2.94 6.67 19.51
C GLU A 87 -3.00 5.70 18.33
N VAL A 88 -1.85 5.44 17.72
CA VAL A 88 -1.71 4.48 16.61
C VAL A 88 -0.68 3.40 16.90
N ARG A 89 -0.84 2.24 16.27
CA ARG A 89 0.11 1.12 16.29
C ARG A 89 0.44 0.70 14.87
N GLN A 90 1.46 -0.14 14.72
CA GLN A 90 1.89 -0.62 13.40
C GLN A 90 0.78 -1.40 12.69
N LEU A 91 0.70 -1.22 11.37
CA LEU A 91 0.05 -2.12 10.44
C LEU A 91 1.11 -2.59 9.45
N GLY A 92 1.32 -3.91 9.38
CA GLY A 92 2.44 -4.51 8.65
C GLY A 92 3.80 -4.18 9.27
N GLY A 93 4.85 -4.17 8.43
CA GLY A 93 6.24 -3.86 8.82
C GLY A 93 6.54 -2.37 9.08
N ALA A 94 5.53 -1.55 9.32
CA ALA A 94 5.68 -0.10 9.41
C ALA A 94 6.42 0.37 10.67
N PHE A 95 7.28 1.37 10.51
CA PHE A 95 7.90 2.12 11.60
C PHE A 95 7.56 3.61 11.51
N PRO A 96 7.38 4.32 12.63
CA PRO A 96 6.94 5.71 12.61
C PRO A 96 7.94 6.65 11.96
N TRP A 97 9.25 6.36 12.05
CA TRP A 97 10.29 7.19 11.43
C TRP A 97 10.30 7.14 9.90
N VAL A 98 9.72 6.10 9.29
CA VAL A 98 9.53 6.05 7.82
C VAL A 98 8.62 7.17 7.36
N TYR A 99 7.59 7.49 8.15
CA TYR A 99 6.65 8.57 7.85
C TYR A 99 7.14 9.93 8.37
N GLY A 100 7.95 9.94 9.44
CA GLY A 100 8.37 11.16 10.12
C GLY A 100 7.19 11.96 10.69
N GLU A 101 7.46 13.18 11.16
CA GLU A 101 6.37 14.11 11.44
C GLU A 101 5.78 14.64 10.13
N GLY A 102 4.45 14.70 10.06
CA GLY A 102 3.78 15.23 8.88
C GLY A 102 2.38 14.67 8.69
N VAL A 103 1.78 15.05 7.57
CA VAL A 103 0.38 14.71 7.30
C VAL A 103 0.22 13.21 7.07
N VAL A 104 -0.79 12.66 7.72
CA VAL A 104 -1.30 11.30 7.57
C VAL A 104 -2.81 11.38 7.38
N ASP A 105 -3.38 10.40 6.72
CA ASP A 105 -4.81 10.28 6.46
C ASP A 105 -5.38 9.09 7.25
N LEU A 106 -6.47 9.35 7.98
CA LEU A 106 -7.24 8.35 8.71
C LEU A 106 -8.47 7.98 7.88
N LEU A 107 -8.56 6.70 7.49
CA LEU A 107 -9.62 6.20 6.62
C LEU A 107 -10.85 5.80 7.44
N GLY A 108 -11.65 6.80 7.82
CA GLY A 108 -12.90 6.58 8.53
C GLY A 108 -13.94 5.87 7.67
N ASP A 109 -14.90 5.20 8.32
CA ASP A 109 -15.94 4.42 7.64
C ASP A 109 -16.83 5.29 6.71
N GLN A 110 -16.91 6.60 6.94
CA GLN A 110 -17.67 7.55 6.12
C GLN A 110 -16.77 8.57 5.41
N GLN A 111 -15.73 9.05 6.09
CA GLN A 111 -14.87 10.12 5.57
C GLN A 111 -13.41 9.90 5.96
N THR A 112 -12.52 10.33 5.06
CA THR A 112 -11.10 10.42 5.38
C THR A 112 -10.83 11.72 6.12
N ILE A 113 -10.14 11.63 7.26
CA ILE A 113 -9.71 12.80 8.05
C ILE A 113 -8.18 12.85 8.04
N SER A 114 -7.64 13.99 7.62
CA SER A 114 -6.20 14.24 7.72
C SER A 114 -5.82 14.67 9.14
N GLY A 115 -4.64 14.27 9.58
CA GLY A 115 -4.03 14.72 10.83
C GLY A 115 -2.51 14.80 10.70
N ILE A 116 -1.86 15.26 11.76
CA ILE A 116 -0.39 15.31 11.85
C ILE A 116 0.08 14.16 12.72
N LEU A 117 0.86 13.24 12.16
CA LEU A 117 1.67 12.33 12.97
C LEU A 117 2.74 13.16 13.68
N SER A 118 2.73 13.15 15.01
CA SER A 118 3.65 13.92 15.84
C SER A 118 4.35 13.05 16.87
N PHE A 119 5.59 13.42 17.16
CA PHE A 119 6.43 12.83 18.21
C PHE A 119 6.60 13.79 19.39
N GLY A 120 5.92 14.94 19.37
CA GLY A 120 6.02 16.01 20.35
C GLY A 120 7.19 16.98 20.09
N SER A 121 7.21 18.08 20.86
CA SER A 121 8.26 19.10 20.76
C SER A 121 9.65 18.52 21.05
N ARG A 122 10.65 18.98 20.28
CA ARG A 122 12.07 18.78 20.59
C ARG A 122 12.65 19.91 21.45
N HIS A 123 11.96 21.05 21.54
CA HIS A 123 12.34 22.13 22.46
C HIS A 123 11.75 21.83 23.84
N VAL A 124 12.36 20.88 24.54
CA VAL A 124 11.89 20.37 25.83
C VAL A 124 13.00 20.41 26.87
N SER A 125 12.62 20.41 28.15
CA SER A 125 13.58 20.32 29.25
C SER A 125 14.26 18.95 29.28
N HIS A 126 15.38 18.85 30.01
CA HIS A 126 16.07 17.57 30.23
C HIS A 126 15.22 16.54 30.99
N GLU A 127 14.15 16.98 31.66
CA GLU A 127 13.24 16.13 32.42
C GLU A 127 12.11 15.54 31.57
N SER A 128 11.94 16.03 30.33
CA SER A 128 10.84 15.59 29.47
C SER A 128 11.11 14.19 28.89
N PRO A 129 10.10 13.29 28.82
CA PRO A 129 10.27 11.95 28.26
C PRO A 129 10.84 11.96 26.83
N GLN A 130 10.51 12.97 26.04
CA GLN A 130 10.97 13.16 24.66
C GLN A 130 12.48 13.42 24.56
N LYS A 131 13.17 13.75 25.66
CA LYS A 131 14.62 13.96 25.68
C LYS A 131 15.38 12.69 25.32
N ALA A 132 14.91 11.51 25.76
CA ALA A 132 15.57 10.23 25.49
C ALA A 132 15.72 9.93 23.98
N GLN A 133 14.79 10.43 23.17
CA GLN A 133 14.79 10.28 21.71
C GLN A 133 15.75 11.22 20.99
N GLN A 134 16.26 12.25 21.66
CA GLN A 134 17.32 13.12 21.13
C GLN A 134 18.71 12.53 21.33
N GLU A 135 18.81 11.52 22.20
CA GLU A 135 20.07 10.92 22.60
C GLU A 135 20.18 9.57 21.92
N ASN A 136 19.67 8.52 22.57
CA ASN A 136 20.03 7.14 22.20
C ASN A 136 18.82 6.21 21.98
N GLN A 137 17.58 6.71 22.09
CA GLN A 137 16.38 5.89 21.92
C GLN A 137 15.69 6.13 20.56
N PRO A 138 15.35 5.08 19.80
CA PRO A 138 14.56 5.23 18.59
C PRO A 138 13.11 5.63 18.93
N VAL A 139 12.47 6.35 18.01
CA VAL A 139 11.03 6.68 18.11
C VAL A 139 10.20 5.44 17.81
N MET A 140 9.40 4.95 18.74
CA MET A 140 8.54 3.78 18.53
C MET A 140 7.06 4.18 18.45
N TRP A 141 6.17 3.31 17.96
CA TRP A 141 4.73 3.62 17.84
C TRP A 141 4.02 4.04 19.14
N LYS A 142 4.57 3.64 20.30
CA LYS A 142 4.06 4.08 21.61
C LYS A 142 4.39 5.54 21.92
N ASP A 143 5.36 6.11 21.22
CA ASP A 143 5.89 7.45 21.44
C ASP A 143 5.27 8.49 20.50
N VAL A 144 4.38 8.07 19.61
CA VAL A 144 3.80 8.90 18.55
C VAL A 144 2.29 8.91 18.65
N TRP A 145 1.68 9.98 18.18
CA TRP A 145 0.24 10.13 18.11
C TRP A 145 -0.15 10.97 16.90
N ILE A 146 -1.43 10.98 16.58
CA ILE A 146 -1.98 11.82 15.52
C ILE A 146 -2.78 12.95 16.15
N GLU A 147 -2.55 14.15 15.67
CA GLU A 147 -3.33 15.36 16.00
C GLU A 147 -4.23 15.70 14.82
N THR A 148 -5.55 15.60 14.98
CA THR A 148 -6.52 16.03 13.97
C THR A 148 -7.15 17.39 14.30
N LYS A 149 -7.20 17.74 15.59
CA LYS A 149 -7.93 18.90 16.14
C LYS A 149 -9.44 18.85 15.91
N CYS A 150 -9.98 17.71 15.50
CA CYS A 150 -11.41 17.47 15.41
C CYS A 150 -12.01 17.21 16.80
N THR A 151 -13.31 17.48 16.95
CA THR A 151 -14.06 17.04 18.14
C THR A 151 -14.36 15.55 18.09
N ASP A 152 -14.75 14.97 19.23
CA ASP A 152 -15.13 13.56 19.32
C ASP A 152 -16.33 13.25 18.41
N GLU A 153 -17.28 14.20 18.28
CA GLU A 153 -18.43 14.08 17.39
C GLU A 153 -18.03 14.08 15.91
N GLU A 154 -17.10 14.94 15.51
CA GLU A 154 -16.58 14.99 14.13
C GLU A 154 -15.84 13.69 13.77
N LEU A 155 -15.01 13.19 14.69
CA LEU A 155 -14.31 11.91 14.52
C LEU A 155 -15.30 10.74 14.43
N ALA A 156 -16.31 10.71 15.31
CA ALA A 156 -17.34 9.68 15.28
C ALA A 156 -18.18 9.74 14.00
N ALA A 157 -18.56 10.93 13.54
CA ALA A 157 -19.33 11.13 12.31
C ALA A 157 -18.55 10.73 11.04
N ALA A 158 -17.23 10.88 11.05
CA ALA A 158 -16.36 10.39 9.98
C ALA A 158 -16.16 8.86 10.03
N GLY A 159 -16.52 8.21 11.14
CA GLY A 159 -16.31 6.78 11.36
C GLY A 159 -14.89 6.45 11.86
N ILE A 160 -14.25 7.38 12.57
CA ILE A 160 -12.95 7.17 13.20
C ILE A 160 -13.12 6.47 14.55
N ARG A 161 -12.47 5.31 14.70
CA ARG A 161 -12.60 4.43 15.88
C ARG A 161 -11.34 3.58 16.06
N PRO A 162 -11.19 2.87 17.20
CA PRO A 162 -10.22 1.79 17.28
C PRO A 162 -10.37 0.82 16.10
N GLY A 163 -9.25 0.53 15.47
CA GLY A 163 -9.18 -0.20 14.21
C GLY A 163 -9.13 0.68 12.97
N THR A 164 -9.45 1.97 12.98
CA THR A 164 -9.34 2.82 11.78
C THR A 164 -7.92 2.82 11.23
N ARG A 165 -7.76 2.75 9.90
CA ARG A 165 -6.45 2.65 9.26
C ARG A 165 -5.87 4.04 9.07
N MET A 166 -4.57 4.15 9.26
CA MET A 166 -3.78 5.33 8.99
C MET A 166 -2.78 5.04 7.88
N VAL A 167 -2.66 5.97 6.95
CA VAL A 167 -1.70 5.93 5.86
C VAL A 167 -1.04 7.29 5.71
N VAL A 168 0.12 7.33 5.05
CA VAL A 168 0.75 8.61 4.70
C VAL A 168 -0.20 9.47 3.85
N GLY A 169 -0.22 10.78 4.11
CA GLY A 169 -1.16 11.69 3.47
C GLY A 169 -1.03 11.68 1.94
N LYS A 170 -2.15 11.68 1.21
CA LYS A 170 -2.15 11.48 -0.26
C LYS A 170 -1.19 12.41 -1.02
N HIS A 171 -1.12 13.68 -0.63
CA HIS A 171 -0.22 14.66 -1.26
C HIS A 171 1.28 14.33 -1.06
N ARG A 172 1.65 13.57 -0.03
CA ARG A 172 3.02 13.13 0.23
C ARG A 172 3.39 11.87 -0.56
N LYS A 173 2.39 11.13 -1.08
CA LYS A 173 2.59 9.94 -1.91
C LYS A 173 2.88 10.25 -3.37
N ARG A 174 2.76 11.50 -3.80
CA ARG A 174 3.01 11.85 -5.20
C ARG A 174 4.48 11.50 -5.54
N PRO A 175 4.72 10.62 -6.54
CA PRO A 175 6.06 10.21 -6.88
C PRO A 175 6.85 11.36 -7.49
N ILE A 176 8.16 11.35 -7.27
CA ILE A 176 9.11 12.25 -7.92
C ILE A 176 10.05 11.45 -8.81
N ARG A 177 10.49 12.08 -9.90
CA ARG A 177 11.54 11.53 -10.77
C ARG A 177 12.91 12.00 -10.32
N LEU A 178 13.82 11.07 -10.21
CA LEU A 178 15.23 11.29 -9.92
C LEU A 178 16.04 10.73 -11.09
N LYS A 179 16.12 11.48 -12.20
CA LYS A 179 16.65 10.98 -13.48
C LYS A 179 15.86 9.73 -13.91
N ASP A 180 16.53 8.58 -13.99
CA ASP A 180 15.97 7.28 -14.37
C ASP A 180 15.34 6.51 -13.19
N TYR A 181 15.34 7.10 -12.00
CA TYR A 181 14.74 6.53 -10.80
C TYR A 181 13.41 7.20 -10.43
N ILE A 182 12.59 6.47 -9.68
CA ILE A 182 11.32 6.94 -9.10
C ILE A 182 11.45 6.87 -7.58
N ALA A 183 11.08 7.94 -6.89
CA ALA A 183 10.98 7.94 -5.44
C ALA A 183 9.54 8.25 -5.03
N SER A 184 8.99 7.40 -4.17
CA SER A 184 7.65 7.54 -3.62
C SER A 184 7.51 6.68 -2.37
N TYR A 185 6.51 7.01 -1.54
CA TYR A 185 5.96 6.02 -0.62
C TYR A 185 5.25 4.92 -1.43
N THR A 186 5.18 3.73 -0.83
CA THR A 186 4.29 2.64 -1.25
C THR A 186 4.53 2.13 -2.68
N LEU A 187 5.76 2.33 -3.19
CA LEU A 187 6.24 1.61 -4.38
C LEU A 187 6.18 0.10 -4.15
N ASP A 188 6.44 -0.31 -2.92
CA ASP A 188 6.08 -1.61 -2.38
C ASP A 188 4.56 -1.71 -2.17
N ASN A 189 3.80 -2.47 -2.96
CA ASN A 189 4.18 -3.15 -4.21
C ASN A 189 3.39 -2.62 -5.42
N LYS A 190 2.99 -1.33 -5.34
CA LYS A 190 2.27 -0.62 -6.41
C LYS A 190 3.05 -0.54 -7.72
N ALA A 191 4.39 -0.55 -7.66
CA ALA A 191 5.23 -0.62 -8.84
C ALA A 191 4.99 -1.92 -9.63
N SER A 192 4.91 -3.07 -8.95
CA SER A 192 4.63 -4.35 -9.61
C SER A 192 3.16 -4.48 -10.03
N VAL A 193 2.22 -3.88 -9.31
CA VAL A 193 0.83 -3.79 -9.79
C VAL A 193 0.74 -3.00 -11.10
N ALA A 194 1.57 -1.97 -11.29
CA ALA A 194 1.67 -1.27 -12.57
C ALA A 194 2.16 -2.20 -13.70
N ILE A 195 3.09 -3.11 -13.39
CA ILE A 195 3.57 -4.15 -14.32
C ILE A 195 2.42 -5.12 -14.67
N LEU A 196 1.60 -5.55 -13.69
CA LEU A 196 0.43 -6.38 -13.96
C LEU A 196 -0.54 -5.70 -14.94
N LEU A 197 -0.82 -4.40 -14.76
CA LEU A 197 -1.68 -3.66 -15.68
C LEU A 197 -1.08 -3.54 -17.09
N ALA A 198 0.24 -3.36 -17.19
CA ALA A 198 0.93 -3.36 -18.48
C ALA A 198 0.87 -4.74 -19.16
N LEU A 199 1.01 -5.82 -18.39
CA LEU A 199 0.83 -7.19 -18.88
C LEU A 199 -0.60 -7.44 -19.36
N ALA A 200 -1.62 -6.98 -18.62
CA ALA A 200 -3.02 -7.12 -19.03
C ALA A 200 -3.32 -6.43 -20.38
N GLU A 201 -2.68 -5.28 -20.61
CA GLU A 201 -2.81 -4.52 -21.84
C GLU A 201 -2.12 -5.22 -23.03
N GLN A 202 -0.92 -5.78 -22.83
CA GLN A 202 -0.06 -6.30 -23.90
C GLN A 202 -0.19 -7.80 -24.16
N LEU A 203 -0.42 -8.61 -23.13
CA LEU A 203 -0.47 -10.06 -23.24
C LEU A 203 -1.79 -10.50 -23.88
N LYS A 204 -1.70 -11.04 -25.11
CA LYS A 204 -2.85 -11.57 -25.84
C LYS A 204 -2.60 -13.03 -26.22
N ALA A 205 -3.58 -13.88 -25.91
CA ALA A 205 -3.58 -15.31 -26.24
C ALA A 205 -2.29 -16.06 -25.82
N PRO A 206 -1.96 -16.08 -24.50
CA PRO A 206 -0.86 -16.87 -23.95
C PRO A 206 -1.01 -18.37 -24.25
N VAL A 207 0.04 -19.15 -23.98
CA VAL A 207 0.03 -20.60 -24.22
C VAL A 207 -0.99 -21.29 -23.32
N VAL A 208 -0.94 -20.99 -22.02
CA VAL A 208 -1.84 -21.51 -20.97
C VAL A 208 -2.60 -20.34 -20.32
N ASP A 209 -3.64 -20.64 -19.55
CA ASP A 209 -4.36 -19.60 -18.82
C ASP A 209 -3.37 -18.81 -17.94
N THR A 210 -3.43 -17.48 -18.01
CA THR A 210 -2.59 -16.62 -17.18
C THR A 210 -3.48 -15.78 -16.28
N TYR A 211 -3.31 -15.96 -14.98
CA TYR A 211 -3.94 -15.16 -13.94
C TYR A 211 -2.99 -14.03 -13.53
N LEU A 212 -3.45 -12.78 -13.64
CA LEU A 212 -2.75 -11.63 -13.07
C LEU A 212 -3.46 -11.26 -11.78
N VAL A 213 -2.77 -11.37 -10.65
CA VAL A 213 -3.38 -11.30 -9.31
C VAL A 213 -2.81 -10.11 -8.56
N ALA A 214 -3.61 -9.09 -8.38
CA ALA A 214 -3.34 -8.02 -7.42
C ALA A 214 -3.81 -8.48 -6.03
N SER A 215 -2.90 -9.09 -5.27
CA SER A 215 -3.22 -9.74 -4.00
C SER A 215 -3.48 -8.75 -2.87
N ALA A 216 -4.36 -9.12 -1.95
CA ALA A 216 -4.69 -8.34 -0.75
C ALA A 216 -3.94 -8.86 0.49
N LYS A 217 -3.74 -7.99 1.48
CA LYS A 217 -3.21 -8.35 2.81
C LYS A 217 -1.89 -9.14 2.76
N GLU A 218 -0.95 -8.73 1.90
CA GLU A 218 0.39 -9.32 1.88
C GLU A 218 1.16 -8.95 3.15
N GLU A 219 1.15 -7.66 3.49
CA GLU A 219 1.97 -7.05 4.54
C GLU A 219 1.63 -7.54 5.95
N VAL A 220 0.55 -8.31 6.07
CA VAL A 220 0.05 -8.92 7.32
C VAL A 220 0.03 -10.45 7.26
N GLY A 221 0.71 -11.05 6.28
CA GLY A 221 0.96 -12.50 6.21
C GLY A 221 0.53 -13.18 4.90
N ALA A 222 0.65 -12.53 3.75
CA ALA A 222 0.38 -13.10 2.42
C ALA A 222 -1.03 -13.72 2.26
N ILE A 223 -2.03 -13.20 2.99
CA ILE A 223 -3.33 -13.86 3.16
C ILE A 223 -4.07 -13.99 1.82
N GLY A 224 -4.03 -12.95 0.99
CA GLY A 224 -4.64 -12.95 -0.34
C GLY A 224 -4.03 -14.00 -1.26
N ALA A 225 -2.71 -13.99 -1.41
CA ALA A 225 -2.00 -14.91 -2.29
C ALA A 225 -2.16 -16.38 -1.84
N LEU A 226 -2.10 -16.65 -0.54
CA LEU A 226 -2.33 -17.99 0.02
C LEU A 226 -3.75 -18.49 -0.28
N TYR A 227 -4.76 -17.64 -0.10
CA TYR A 227 -6.14 -18.00 -0.44
C TYR A 227 -6.27 -18.33 -1.93
N PHE A 228 -5.74 -17.49 -2.81
CA PHE A 228 -5.83 -17.69 -4.26
C PHE A 228 -5.18 -19.02 -4.69
N THR A 229 -3.94 -19.26 -4.24
CA THR A 229 -3.18 -20.46 -4.61
C THR A 229 -3.77 -21.76 -4.09
N GLN A 230 -4.42 -21.74 -2.92
CA GLN A 230 -5.12 -22.92 -2.39
C GLN A 230 -6.43 -23.23 -3.13
N ASN A 231 -7.00 -22.24 -3.82
CA ASN A 231 -8.28 -22.37 -4.52
C ASN A 231 -8.16 -22.42 -6.04
N GLN A 232 -6.93 -22.40 -6.58
CA GLN A 232 -6.69 -22.52 -8.02
C GLN A 232 -5.62 -23.56 -8.36
N PRO A 233 -5.91 -24.47 -9.31
CA PRO A 233 -4.88 -25.35 -9.84
C PRO A 233 -3.93 -24.53 -10.72
N LEU A 234 -2.65 -24.46 -10.32
CA LEU A 234 -1.60 -23.71 -11.03
C LEU A 234 -0.40 -24.63 -11.27
N ASP A 235 0.16 -24.55 -12.48
CA ASP A 235 1.41 -25.21 -12.85
C ASP A 235 2.63 -24.42 -12.32
N ALA A 236 2.51 -23.10 -12.23
CA ALA A 236 3.54 -22.21 -11.70
C ALA A 236 2.96 -20.89 -11.19
N LEU A 237 3.70 -20.24 -10.29
CA LEU A 237 3.43 -18.90 -9.79
C LEU A 237 4.71 -18.06 -9.85
N ILE A 238 4.56 -16.83 -10.35
CA ILE A 238 5.60 -15.81 -10.39
C ILE A 238 5.17 -14.67 -9.48
N ALA A 239 5.88 -14.46 -8.37
CA ALA A 239 5.66 -13.32 -7.50
C ALA A 239 6.54 -12.14 -7.96
N LEU A 240 5.91 -11.04 -8.34
CA LEU A 240 6.57 -9.76 -8.58
C LEU A 240 6.63 -9.01 -7.26
N GLU A 241 7.83 -8.81 -6.74
CA GLU A 241 8.10 -8.12 -5.49
C GLU A 241 9.23 -7.12 -5.66
N ILE A 242 9.29 -6.12 -4.77
CA ILE A 242 10.49 -5.30 -4.67
C ILE A 242 11.61 -6.12 -4.01
N CYS A 243 12.85 -5.80 -4.35
CA CYS A 243 14.00 -6.39 -3.66
C CYS A 243 14.91 -5.27 -3.14
N PRO A 244 15.30 -5.30 -1.85
CA PRO A 244 16.26 -4.34 -1.33
C PRO A 244 17.62 -4.54 -1.99
N LEU A 245 18.25 -3.43 -2.38
CA LEU A 245 19.66 -3.44 -2.77
C LEU A 245 20.51 -3.39 -1.50
N SER A 246 21.00 -4.55 -1.09
CA SER A 246 21.86 -4.70 0.09
C SER A 246 22.93 -5.76 -0.16
N SER A 247 24.02 -5.70 0.61
CA SER A 247 25.22 -6.52 0.41
C SER A 247 24.99 -8.04 0.45
N GLU A 248 23.92 -8.46 1.13
CA GLU A 248 23.51 -9.84 1.32
C GLU A 248 22.69 -10.39 0.13
N TYR A 249 22.23 -9.53 -0.80
CA TYR A 249 21.48 -9.95 -1.98
C TYR A 249 22.35 -9.87 -3.25
N PRO A 250 22.38 -10.91 -4.11
CA PRO A 250 23.19 -10.93 -5.32
C PRO A 250 22.53 -10.13 -6.47
N ILE A 251 21.98 -8.96 -6.17
CA ILE A 251 21.26 -8.11 -7.13
C ILE A 251 22.05 -6.83 -7.37
N GLN A 252 22.27 -6.51 -8.65
CA GLN A 252 22.86 -5.25 -9.08
C GLN A 252 21.75 -4.22 -9.34
N ASP A 253 22.06 -2.95 -9.16
CA ASP A 253 21.19 -1.88 -9.64
C ASP A 253 21.06 -1.95 -11.17
N GLY A 254 19.85 -1.59 -11.65
CA GLY A 254 19.52 -1.53 -13.07
C GLY A 254 19.76 -0.17 -13.68
#